data_AF-A0A235HLX2-F1
#
_entry.id   AF-A0A235HLX2-F1
#
_cell.length_a   1.000
_cell.length_b   1.000
_cell.length_c   1.000
_cell.angle_alpha   90.00
_cell.angle_beta   90.00
_cell.angle_gamma   90.00
#
_symmetry.space_group_name_H-M   'P 1'
#
loop_
_entity.id
_entity.type
_entity.pdbx_description
1 polymer ?
#
loop_
_entity_poly.entity_id
_entity_poly.type
_entity_poly.pdbx_seq_one_letter_code
_entity_poly.pdbx_strand_id
1 'polypeptide(L)'
;MQSLTDLENKLLEVRNLQSQVDKKKAELDKQIRQLLQNKSELDKLMEQARQKESLVQCQIVELKSLEVRTHPPEVEYFGTGASKSLQNDLLSLLSGNGSVAIRLLKHQQQINPGKPANWYLEKVIYDLKRDRHC
;
A
#
# COMPACT_ATOMS: atom_id res chain seq x y z
N MET A 1 -14.47 -71.48 -35.70
CA MET A 1 -13.66 -70.47 -36.41
C MET A 1 -13.93 -69.01 -35.96
N GLN A 2 -14.81 -68.74 -34.98
CA GLN A 2 -15.14 -67.37 -34.54
C GLN A 2 -14.09 -66.70 -33.61
N SER A 3 -13.16 -67.47 -33.02
CA SER A 3 -12.20 -66.95 -32.03
C SER A 3 -11.06 -66.11 -32.62
N LEU A 4 -10.70 -66.33 -33.87
CA LEU A 4 -9.58 -65.62 -34.52
C LEU A 4 -10.00 -64.20 -34.95
N THR A 5 -11.19 -64.07 -35.55
CA THR A 5 -11.76 -62.79 -35.96
C THR A 5 -12.01 -61.87 -34.77
N ASP A 6 -12.43 -62.43 -33.63
CA ASP A 6 -12.62 -61.66 -32.39
C ASP A 6 -11.29 -61.14 -31.82
N LEU A 7 -10.21 -61.92 -31.93
CA LEU A 7 -8.88 -61.49 -31.53
C LEU A 7 -8.33 -60.40 -32.44
N GLU A 8 -8.54 -60.52 -33.76
CA GLU A 8 -8.13 -59.51 -34.75
C GLU A 8 -8.85 -58.17 -34.52
N ASN A 9 -10.16 -58.20 -34.22
CA ASN A 9 -10.93 -57.01 -33.89
C ASN A 9 -10.43 -56.32 -32.61
N LYS A 10 -10.15 -57.09 -31.55
CA LYS A 10 -9.56 -56.56 -30.31
C LYS A 10 -8.17 -55.95 -30.54
N LEU A 11 -7.35 -56.55 -31.40
CA LEU A 11 -6.03 -56.04 -31.74
C LEU A 11 -6.11 -54.71 -32.51
N LEU A 12 -7.10 -54.56 -33.38
CA LEU A 12 -7.39 -53.31 -34.08
C LEU A 12 -7.84 -52.21 -33.10
N GLU A 13 -8.71 -52.55 -32.14
CA GLU A 13 -9.18 -51.63 -31.10
C GLU A 13 -8.03 -51.15 -30.21
N VAL A 14 -7.15 -52.06 -29.77
CA VAL A 14 -5.95 -51.72 -28.99
C VAL A 14 -5.04 -50.77 -29.76
N ARG A 15 -4.82 -50.99 -31.07
CA ARG A 15 -4.03 -50.05 -31.90
C ARG A 15 -4.66 -48.68 -31.98
N ASN A 16 -5.99 -48.62 -32.13
CA ASN A 16 -6.69 -47.35 -32.20
C ASN A 16 -6.59 -46.59 -30.86
N LEU A 17 -6.79 -47.29 -29.74
CA LEU A 17 -6.60 -46.73 -28.41
C LEU A 17 -5.16 -46.25 -28.19
N GLN A 18 -4.17 -47.02 -28.63
CA GLN A 18 -2.76 -46.63 -28.55
C GLN A 18 -2.51 -45.32 -29.33
N SER A 19 -3.03 -45.20 -30.55
CA SER A 19 -2.93 -43.97 -31.34
C SER A 19 -3.59 -42.78 -30.64
N GLN A 20 -4.73 -42.98 -29.97
CA GLN A 20 -5.38 -41.93 -29.20
C GLN A 20 -4.55 -41.51 -27.97
N VAL A 21 -3.94 -42.46 -27.27
CA VAL A 21 -3.05 -42.19 -26.13
C VAL A 21 -1.83 -41.38 -26.59
N ASP A 22 -1.21 -41.77 -27.71
CA ASP A 22 -0.04 -41.06 -28.25
C ASP A 22 -0.37 -39.62 -28.65
N LYS A 23 -1.55 -39.40 -29.26
CA LYS A 23 -2.05 -38.05 -29.57
C LYS A 23 -2.27 -37.21 -28.30
N LYS A 24 -2.92 -37.77 -27.28
CA LYS A 24 -3.15 -37.08 -26.00
C LYS A 24 -1.84 -36.77 -25.29
N LYS A 25 -0.86 -37.68 -25.35
CA LYS A 25 0.47 -37.48 -24.78
C LYS A 25 1.20 -36.32 -25.47
N ALA A 26 1.18 -36.27 -26.80
CA ALA A 26 1.80 -35.19 -27.55
C ALA A 26 1.15 -33.81 -27.23
N GLU A 27 -0.17 -33.78 -27.06
CA GLU A 27 -0.89 -32.57 -26.67
C GLU A 27 -0.52 -32.13 -25.24
N LEU A 28 -0.43 -33.08 -24.31
CA LEU A 28 0.01 -32.79 -22.94
C LEU A 28 1.45 -32.23 -22.90
N ASP A 29 2.36 -32.81 -23.68
CA ASP A 29 3.74 -32.32 -23.80
C ASP A 29 3.80 -30.90 -24.36
N LYS A 30 2.90 -30.55 -25.28
CA LYS A 30 2.76 -29.19 -25.79
C LYS A 30 2.28 -28.22 -24.70
N GLN A 31 1.30 -28.61 -23.90
CA GLN A 31 0.81 -27.80 -22.79
C GLN A 31 1.87 -27.60 -21.71
N ILE A 32 2.64 -28.63 -21.38
CA ILE A 32 3.76 -28.53 -20.42
C ILE A 32 4.80 -27.52 -20.91
N ARG A 33 5.18 -27.58 -22.20
CA ARG A 33 6.09 -26.59 -22.79
C ARG A 33 5.56 -25.17 -22.70
N GLN A 34 4.27 -24.97 -22.97
CA GLN A 34 3.65 -23.64 -22.84
C GLN A 34 3.66 -23.14 -21.40
N LEU A 35 3.33 -23.99 -20.43
CA LEU A 35 3.34 -23.62 -19.01
C LEU A 35 4.75 -23.23 -18.53
N LEU A 36 5.78 -23.93 -18.99
CA LEU A 36 7.18 -23.59 -18.68
C LEU A 36 7.58 -22.22 -19.27
N GLN A 37 7.13 -21.92 -20.49
CA GLN A 37 7.36 -20.60 -21.09
C GLN A 37 6.65 -19.49 -20.30
N ASN A 38 5.37 -19.66 -20.00
CA ASN A 38 4.59 -18.69 -19.24
C ASN A 38 5.21 -18.43 -17.85
N LYS A 39 5.72 -19.48 -17.19
CA LYS A 39 6.44 -19.35 -15.92
C LYS A 39 7.71 -18.50 -16.08
N SER A 40 8.50 -18.76 -17.12
CA SER A 40 9.71 -17.96 -17.39
C SER A 40 9.38 -16.48 -17.64
N GLU A 41 8.29 -16.20 -18.34
CA GLU A 41 7.81 -14.83 -18.56
C GLU A 41 7.36 -14.17 -17.26
N LEU A 42 6.64 -14.91 -16.41
CA LEU A 42 6.21 -14.43 -15.09
C LEU A 42 7.41 -14.08 -14.19
N ASP A 43 8.44 -14.93 -14.17
CA ASP A 43 9.66 -14.68 -13.38
C ASP A 43 10.35 -13.38 -13.81
N LYS A 44 10.40 -13.11 -15.12
CA LYS A 44 10.95 -11.83 -15.66
C LYS A 44 10.13 -10.63 -15.22
N LEU A 45 8.79 -10.72 -15.26
CA LEU A 45 7.90 -9.65 -14.83
C LEU A 45 8.01 -9.37 -13.33
N MET A 46 8.11 -10.43 -12.52
CA MET A 46 8.32 -10.33 -11.08
C MET A 46 9.63 -9.59 -10.76
N GLU A 47 10.72 -9.91 -11.46
CA GLU A 47 12.00 -9.24 -11.27
C GLU A 47 11.94 -7.76 -11.69
N GLN A 48 11.27 -7.44 -12.80
CA GLN A 48 11.03 -6.05 -13.20
C GLN A 48 10.20 -5.29 -12.16
N ALA A 49 9.17 -5.92 -11.58
CA ALA A 49 8.35 -5.31 -10.55
C ALA A 49 9.19 -5.02 -9.30
N ARG A 50 10.02 -5.97 -8.87
CA ARG A 50 10.95 -5.80 -7.74
C ARG A 50 11.94 -4.65 -7.97
N GLN A 51 12.50 -4.54 -9.17
CA GLN A 51 13.41 -3.46 -9.53
C GLN A 51 12.72 -2.09 -9.49
N LYS A 52 11.51 -2.00 -10.04
CA LYS A 52 10.70 -0.76 -9.98
C LYS A 52 10.33 -0.39 -8.55
N GLU A 53 9.95 -1.37 -7.73
CA GLU A 53 9.66 -1.15 -6.32
C GLU A 53 10.89 -0.62 -5.58
N SER A 54 12.07 -1.19 -5.82
CA SER A 54 13.33 -0.69 -5.24
C SER A 54 13.61 0.76 -5.65
N LEU A 55 13.38 1.13 -6.91
CA LEU A 55 13.55 2.52 -7.37
C LEU A 55 12.61 3.48 -6.65
N VAL A 56 11.34 3.09 -6.50
CA VAL A 56 10.34 3.88 -5.77
C VAL A 56 10.73 4.00 -4.29
N GLN A 57 11.19 2.92 -3.66
CA GLN A 57 11.66 2.95 -2.27
C GLN A 57 12.85 3.90 -2.09
N CYS A 58 13.83 3.89 -3.00
CA CYS A 58 14.94 4.85 -2.99
C CYS A 58 14.44 6.29 -3.13
N GLN A 59 13.52 6.56 -4.06
CA GLN A 59 12.93 7.90 -4.24
C GLN A 59 12.16 8.36 -3.00
N ILE A 60 11.42 7.47 -2.34
CA ILE A 60 10.70 7.80 -1.09
C ILE A 60 11.69 8.20 0.01
N VAL A 61 12.81 7.47 0.15
CA VAL A 61 13.84 7.82 1.13
C VAL A 61 14.47 9.17 0.82
N GLU A 62 14.74 9.44 -0.46
CA GLU A 62 15.30 10.71 -0.92
C GLU A 62 14.34 11.88 -0.67
N LEU A 63 13.07 11.73 -1.05
CA LEU A 63 12.03 12.73 -0.79
C LEU A 63 11.84 12.99 0.71
N LYS A 64 11.78 11.94 1.53
CA LYS A 64 11.71 12.09 3.00
C LYS A 64 12.93 12.80 3.57
N SER A 65 14.11 12.59 3.00
CA SER A 65 15.34 13.25 3.44
C SER A 65 15.36 14.75 3.07
N LEU A 66 14.72 15.11 1.95
CA LEU A 66 14.54 16.49 1.51
C LEU A 66 13.45 17.22 2.29
N GLU A 67 12.37 16.53 2.66
CA GLU A 67 11.27 17.06 3.48
C GLU A 67 11.74 17.52 4.87
N VAL A 68 12.82 16.92 5.39
CA VAL A 68 13.45 17.29 6.67
C VAL A 68 14.22 18.63 6.62
N ARG A 69 14.43 19.24 5.44
CA ARG A 69 15.32 20.42 5.31
C ARG A 69 14.69 21.73 4.83
N THR A 70 13.46 21.76 4.35
CA THR A 70 12.90 23.00 3.74
C THR A 70 11.53 23.47 4.23
N HIS A 71 10.88 22.78 5.16
CA HIS A 71 9.65 23.30 5.78
C HIS A 71 9.68 23.20 7.31
N PRO A 72 9.55 24.34 8.03
CA PRO A 72 8.99 24.32 9.39
C PRO A 72 7.63 23.61 9.32
N PRO A 73 7.26 22.79 10.31
CA PRO A 73 6.02 22.01 10.30
C PRO A 73 4.81 22.94 10.54
N GLU A 74 4.41 23.71 9.54
CA GLU A 74 3.35 24.71 9.66
C GLU A 74 1.95 24.21 9.25
N VAL A 75 1.76 22.97 8.75
CA VAL A 75 0.49 22.64 8.07
C VAL A 75 -0.33 21.44 8.56
N GLU A 76 0.17 20.55 9.42
CA GLU A 76 -0.67 19.42 9.89
C GLU A 76 -1.03 19.44 11.38
N TYR A 77 -0.58 20.44 12.14
CA TYR A 77 -0.73 20.34 13.59
C TYR A 77 -2.11 20.66 14.14
N PHE A 78 -2.85 21.49 13.43
CA PHE A 78 -4.07 22.09 13.94
C PHE A 78 -5.32 21.29 13.58
N GLY A 79 -5.17 20.14 12.92
CA GLY A 79 -6.27 19.30 12.46
C GLY A 79 -6.95 19.86 11.21
N THR A 80 -7.40 18.95 10.34
CA THR A 80 -8.16 19.27 9.13
C THR A 80 -9.46 19.99 9.50
N GLY A 81 -9.57 21.27 9.13
CA GLY A 81 -10.74 22.11 9.42
C GLY A 81 -10.56 23.16 10.52
N ALA A 82 -9.36 23.30 11.09
CA ALA A 82 -9.07 24.40 12.01
C ALA A 82 -8.96 25.76 11.29
N SER A 83 -9.55 26.80 11.89
CA SER A 83 -9.46 28.18 11.38
C SER A 83 -8.01 28.68 11.41
N LYS A 84 -7.52 29.14 10.25
CA LYS A 84 -6.18 29.72 10.11
C LYS A 84 -5.96 30.94 11.02
N SER A 85 -7.02 31.71 11.31
CA SER A 85 -6.93 32.84 12.24
C SER A 85 -6.57 32.39 13.66
N LEU A 86 -7.25 31.35 14.17
CA LEU A 86 -6.99 30.81 15.51
C LEU A 86 -5.60 30.16 15.61
N GLN A 87 -5.13 29.54 14.54
CA GLN A 87 -3.77 28.99 14.49
C GLN A 87 -2.73 30.11 14.62
N ASN A 88 -2.89 31.18 13.85
CA ASN A 88 -2.02 32.35 13.90
C ASN A 88 -2.08 33.04 15.27
N ASP A 89 -3.26 33.14 15.87
CA ASP A 89 -3.42 33.72 17.21
C ASP A 89 -2.70 32.91 18.28
N LEU A 90 -2.83 31.57 18.24
CA LEU A 90 -2.13 30.68 19.17
C LEU A 90 -0.61 30.77 18.98
N LEU A 91 -0.13 30.76 17.74
CA LEU A 91 1.30 30.93 17.45
C LEU A 91 1.80 32.30 17.90
N SER A 92 1.04 33.37 17.67
CA SER A 92 1.37 34.73 18.12
C SER A 92 1.50 34.80 19.64
N LEU A 93 0.56 34.18 20.38
CA LEU A 93 0.67 34.08 21.83
C LEU A 93 1.95 33.34 22.24
N LEU A 94 2.33 32.28 21.53
CA LEU A 94 3.49 31.44 21.85
C LEU A 94 4.79 31.90 21.15
N SER A 95 4.84 33.14 20.64
CA SER A 95 6.01 33.70 19.95
C SER A 95 6.53 32.84 18.80
N GLY A 96 5.61 32.23 18.04
CA GLY A 96 5.90 31.34 16.92
C GLY A 96 6.32 29.92 17.32
N ASN A 97 6.29 29.57 18.61
CA ASN A 97 6.71 28.25 19.06
C ASN A 97 5.64 27.19 18.76
N GLY A 98 5.72 26.62 17.55
CA GLY A 98 4.90 25.51 17.11
C GLY A 98 4.93 24.35 18.10
N SER A 99 6.12 23.85 18.48
CA SER A 99 6.28 22.70 19.39
C SER A 99 5.55 22.81 20.75
N VAL A 100 5.34 24.03 21.24
CA VAL A 100 4.56 24.26 22.46
C VAL A 100 3.06 24.27 22.14
N ALA A 101 2.63 24.94 21.07
CA ALA A 101 1.24 24.94 20.61
C ALA A 101 0.72 23.50 20.41
N ILE A 102 1.56 22.72 19.75
CA ILE A 102 1.49 21.29 19.55
C ILE A 102 1.13 20.53 20.84
N ARG A 103 1.94 20.75 21.87
CA ARG A 103 1.88 20.01 23.13
C ARG A 103 0.62 20.37 23.91
N LEU A 104 0.25 21.65 23.90
CA LEU A 104 -0.97 22.14 24.54
C LEU A 104 -2.22 21.56 23.88
N LEU A 105 -2.28 21.51 22.55
CA LEU A 105 -3.41 20.93 21.83
C LEU A 105 -3.55 19.43 22.09
N LYS A 106 -2.45 18.68 22.06
CA LYS A 106 -2.45 17.24 22.41
C LYS A 106 -2.92 17.00 23.83
N HIS A 107 -2.46 17.81 24.78
CA HIS A 107 -2.91 17.71 26.16
C HIS A 107 -4.42 17.94 26.26
N GLN A 108 -4.93 18.99 25.60
CA GLN A 108 -6.36 19.32 25.63
C GLN A 108 -7.24 18.26 24.97
N GLN A 109 -6.75 17.60 23.90
CA GLN A 109 -7.40 16.46 23.25
C GLN A 109 -7.47 15.23 24.15
N GLN A 110 -6.43 14.97 24.95
CA GLN A 110 -6.42 13.85 25.89
C GLN A 110 -7.47 14.03 26.99
N ILE A 111 -7.62 15.24 27.52
CA ILE A 111 -8.58 15.51 28.61
C ILE A 111 -10.00 15.78 28.12
N ASN A 112 -10.20 16.17 26.85
CA ASN A 112 -11.52 16.45 26.28
C ASN A 112 -11.70 15.78 24.91
N PRO A 113 -11.76 14.45 24.82
CA PRO A 113 -11.86 13.75 23.55
C PRO A 113 -13.15 14.08 22.79
N GLY A 114 -13.11 13.98 21.46
CA GLY A 114 -14.29 14.10 20.59
C GLY A 114 -14.75 15.53 20.27
N LYS A 115 -13.98 16.57 20.62
CA LYS A 115 -14.28 17.96 20.24
C LYS A 115 -13.70 18.31 18.86
N PRO A 116 -14.27 19.30 18.15
CA PRO A 116 -13.73 19.77 16.87
C PRO A 116 -12.43 20.56 17.06
N ALA A 117 -11.62 20.64 16.01
CA ALA A 117 -10.30 21.29 16.04
C ALA A 117 -10.32 22.75 16.55
N ASN A 118 -11.30 23.55 16.10
CA ASN A 118 -11.48 24.94 16.56
C ASN A 118 -11.73 25.03 18.07
N TRP A 119 -12.46 24.07 18.64
CA TRP A 119 -12.74 24.07 20.08
C TRP A 119 -11.45 23.93 20.89
N TYR A 120 -10.53 23.06 20.47
CA TYR A 120 -9.24 22.92 21.16
C TYR A 120 -8.38 24.18 21.03
N LEU A 121 -8.38 24.82 19.85
CA LEU A 121 -7.67 26.07 19.62
C LEU A 121 -8.21 27.19 20.51
N GLU A 122 -9.52 27.42 20.49
CA GLU A 122 -10.19 28.41 21.33
C GLU A 122 -9.90 28.16 22.81
N LYS A 123 -9.97 26.90 23.23
CA LYS A 123 -9.73 26.52 24.62
C LYS A 123 -8.29 26.83 25.07
N VAL A 124 -7.30 26.41 24.29
CA VAL A 124 -5.89 26.69 24.61
C VAL A 124 -5.59 28.19 24.58
N ILE A 125 -6.11 28.92 23.59
CA ILE A 125 -5.96 30.39 23.52
C ILE A 125 -6.57 31.05 24.77
N TYR A 126 -7.76 30.63 25.18
CA TYR A 126 -8.43 31.14 26.37
C TYR A 126 -7.61 30.88 27.63
N ASP A 127 -7.12 29.66 27.83
CA ASP A 127 -6.33 29.30 29.01
C ASP A 127 -5.01 30.09 29.05
N LEU A 128 -4.32 30.24 27.91
CA LEU A 128 -3.12 31.05 27.80
C LEU A 128 -3.36 32.54 28.08
N LYS A 129 -4.48 33.10 27.62
CA LYS A 129 -4.83 34.51 27.90
C LYS A 129 -5.14 34.70 29.39
N ARG A 130 -5.90 33.78 29.99
CA ARG A 130 -6.24 33.83 31.41
C ARG A 130 -4.98 33.79 32.29
N ASP A 131 -4.07 32.87 32.01
CA ASP A 131 -2.85 32.68 32.82
C ASP A 131 -1.87 33.89 32.71
N ARG A 132 -2.00 34.72 31.66
CA ARG A 132 -1.22 35.97 31.47
C ARG A 132 -1.82 37.21 32.14
N HIS A 133 -3.09 37.16 32.52
CA HIS A 133 -3.77 38.26 33.20
C HIS A 133 -3.84 38.03 34.73
N CYS A 134 -3.01 37.12 35.25
CA CYS A 134 -2.78 36.86 36.67
C CYS A 134 -1.69 37.77 37.24
#